data_AF-A0A357N535-F1
#
_entry.id   AF-A0A357N535-F1
#
_cell.length_a   1.000
_cell.length_b   1.000
_cell.length_c   1.000
_cell.angle_alpha   90.00
_cell.angle_beta   90.00
_cell.angle_gamma   90.00
#
_symmetry.space_group_name_H-M   'P 1'
#
loop_
_entity.id
_entity.type
_entity.pdbx_description
1 polymer ?
#
loop_
_entity_poly.entity_id
_entity_poly.type
_entity_poly.pdbx_seq_one_letter_code
_entity_poly.pdbx_strand_id
1 'polypeptide(L)'
;MEDGQRIQHGPHSEKLAAALSVAAERERMQITNVEMGRDGNIDGVMRGRASAPERCVSVNPGEALAGTMEDYAVQWAQARSRHYVSGAPADERTHEQVQAYESLSSGDKRIFDKIRSGTPPHISDDVVATALFAAKKDGMTDVSSIGSIQMMDDRLAVLGACAGYRAITDVSQKHPPMQETTGHVQALNQQQALTQQEERLSQQRTSDASIRGL
;
A
#
# COMPACT_ATOMS: atom_id res chain seq x y z
N MET A 1 -11.97 38.53 4.52
CA MET A 1 -12.55 37.78 5.66
C MET A 1 -13.31 36.64 5.02
N GLU A 2 -12.66 35.48 4.89
CA GLU A 2 -13.27 34.30 4.27
C GLU A 2 -13.95 33.50 5.37
N ASP A 3 -15.29 33.50 5.35
CA ASP A 3 -16.10 32.71 6.26
C ASP A 3 -15.93 31.24 5.89
N GLY A 4 -15.12 30.54 6.69
CA GLY A 4 -15.03 29.09 6.73
C GLY A 4 -16.35 28.50 7.23
N GLN A 5 -17.37 28.49 6.36
CA GLN A 5 -18.55 27.65 6.53
C GLN A 5 -18.11 26.20 6.40
N ARG A 6 -17.64 25.64 7.52
CA ARG A 6 -17.54 24.20 7.72
C ARG A 6 -18.93 23.62 7.48
N ILE A 7 -19.13 23.00 6.32
CA ILE A 7 -20.33 22.21 6.04
C ILE A 7 -20.44 21.19 7.17
N GLN A 8 -21.55 21.22 7.93
CA GLN A 8 -21.82 20.17 8.91
C GLN A 8 -21.82 18.83 8.17
N HIS A 9 -20.94 17.93 8.61
CA HIS A 9 -20.83 16.60 8.04
C HIS A 9 -22.08 15.79 8.42
N GLY A 10 -22.70 15.17 7.42
CA GLY A 10 -23.83 14.27 7.57
C GLY A 10 -23.96 13.34 6.36
N PRO A 11 -25.01 12.50 6.32
CA PRO A 11 -25.14 11.45 5.30
C PRO A 11 -25.08 11.98 3.85
N HIS A 12 -25.56 13.20 3.61
CA HIS A 12 -25.51 13.84 2.30
C HIS A 12 -24.08 14.24 1.89
N SER A 13 -23.30 14.82 2.79
CA SER A 13 -21.90 15.18 2.50
C SER A 13 -21.01 13.95 2.37
N GLU A 14 -21.32 12.87 3.07
CA GLU A 14 -20.59 11.59 2.95
C GLU A 14 -20.77 10.98 1.56
N LYS A 15 -22.00 10.93 1.04
CA LYS A 15 -22.26 10.47 -0.33
C LYS A 15 -21.57 11.33 -1.38
N LEU A 16 -21.60 12.65 -1.21
CA LEU A 16 -20.87 13.56 -2.10
C LEU A 16 -19.36 13.31 -2.07
N ALA A 17 -18.79 13.15 -0.88
CA ALA A 17 -17.37 12.82 -0.72
C ALA A 17 -17.02 11.45 -1.32
N ALA A 18 -17.90 10.46 -1.19
CA ALA A 18 -17.72 9.12 -1.76
C ALA A 18 -17.76 9.17 -3.30
N ALA A 19 -18.77 9.81 -3.89
CA ALA A 19 -18.87 9.99 -5.33
C ALA A 19 -17.65 10.74 -5.89
N LEU A 20 -17.22 11.79 -5.19
CA LEU A 20 -16.05 12.57 -5.58
C LEU A 20 -14.74 11.74 -5.46
N SER A 21 -14.64 10.88 -4.44
CA SER A 21 -13.51 9.96 -4.28
C SER A 21 -13.45 8.92 -5.42
N VAL A 22 -14.60 8.43 -5.89
CA VAL A 22 -14.68 7.55 -7.07
C VAL A 22 -14.17 8.28 -8.32
N ALA A 23 -14.63 9.50 -8.56
CA ALA A 23 -14.20 10.31 -9.71
C ALA A 23 -12.69 10.58 -9.67
N ALA A 24 -12.16 10.95 -8.50
CA ALA A 24 -10.74 11.20 -8.31
C ALA A 24 -9.86 9.96 -8.51
N GLU A 25 -10.30 8.79 -8.03
CA GLU A 25 -9.56 7.54 -8.21
C GLU A 25 -9.49 7.14 -9.69
N ARG A 26 -10.59 7.30 -10.44
CA ARG A 26 -10.61 7.03 -11.90
C ARG A 26 -9.62 7.91 -12.66
N GLU A 27 -9.49 9.17 -12.24
CA GLU A 27 -8.58 10.15 -12.85
C GLU A 27 -7.15 10.13 -12.26
N ARG A 28 -6.87 9.17 -11.36
CA ARG A 28 -5.61 9.04 -10.61
C ARG A 28 -5.16 10.37 -10.00
N MET A 29 -6.10 11.06 -9.39
CA MET A 29 -5.94 12.43 -8.91
C MET A 29 -6.13 12.48 -7.40
N GLN A 30 -5.22 13.17 -6.71
CA GLN A 30 -5.38 13.44 -5.29
C GLN A 30 -6.14 14.75 -5.10
N ILE A 31 -7.30 14.70 -4.46
CA ILE A 31 -8.04 15.90 -4.10
C ILE A 31 -7.37 16.57 -2.92
N THR A 32 -7.14 17.88 -3.05
CA THR A 32 -6.57 18.73 -2.00
C THR A 32 -7.58 19.72 -1.44
N ASN A 33 -8.55 20.13 -2.26
CA ASN A 33 -9.64 21.01 -1.85
C ASN A 33 -10.95 20.58 -2.52
N VAL A 34 -12.08 20.91 -1.90
CA VAL A 34 -13.41 20.70 -2.47
C VAL A 34 -14.13 22.03 -2.53
N GLU A 35 -14.67 22.36 -3.69
CA GLU A 35 -15.31 23.64 -3.98
C GLU A 35 -16.64 23.39 -4.71
N MET A 36 -17.58 24.34 -4.66
CA MET A 36 -18.82 24.27 -5.44
C MET A 36 -18.64 25.11 -6.71
N GLY A 37 -18.77 24.47 -7.87
CA GLY A 37 -18.70 25.09 -9.18
C GLY A 37 -19.86 26.06 -9.41
N ARG A 38 -19.66 27.02 -10.33
CA ARG A 38 -20.72 27.99 -10.71
C ARG A 38 -21.91 27.35 -11.42
N ASP A 39 -21.71 26.14 -11.92
CA ASP A 39 -22.71 25.26 -12.55
C ASP A 39 -23.50 24.44 -11.52
N GLY A 40 -23.18 24.57 -10.21
CA GLY A 40 -23.82 23.83 -9.13
C GLY A 40 -23.25 22.42 -8.92
N ASN A 41 -22.19 22.04 -9.65
CA ASN A 41 -21.47 20.80 -9.40
C ASN A 41 -20.52 20.94 -8.20
N ILE A 42 -20.11 19.80 -7.65
CA ILE A 42 -19.07 19.76 -6.61
C ILE A 42 -17.75 19.37 -7.27
N ASP A 43 -16.75 20.23 -7.11
CA ASP A 43 -15.43 20.08 -7.72
C ASP A 43 -14.39 19.66 -6.69
N GLY A 44 -13.74 18.54 -6.94
CA GLY A 44 -12.51 18.14 -6.26
C GLY A 44 -11.31 18.69 -7.01
N VAL A 45 -10.53 19.54 -6.36
CA VAL A 45 -9.41 20.26 -6.98
C VAL A 45 -8.08 19.74 -6.43
N MET A 46 -7.14 19.50 -7.34
CA MET A 46 -5.74 19.25 -7.05
C MET A 46 -4.98 20.51 -7.40
N ARG A 47 -4.62 21.31 -6.39
CA ARG A 47 -3.75 22.47 -6.60
C ARG A 47 -2.34 21.98 -6.83
N GLY A 48 -1.83 22.22 -8.03
CA GLY A 48 -0.45 21.91 -8.40
C GLY A 48 0.55 22.76 -7.61
N ARG A 49 1.84 22.45 -7.77
CA ARG A 49 2.90 23.43 -7.46
C ARG A 49 2.79 24.61 -8.43
N ALA A 50 3.45 25.74 -8.13
CA ALA A 50 3.33 27.02 -8.85
C ALA A 50 3.45 26.98 -10.39
N SER A 51 3.93 25.89 -11.00
CA SER A 51 4.08 25.70 -12.44
C SER A 51 3.17 24.62 -13.06
N ALA A 52 2.38 23.89 -12.27
CA ALA A 52 1.48 22.84 -12.78
C ALA A 52 0.04 23.35 -12.85
N PRO A 53 -0.69 23.08 -13.97
CA PRO A 53 -2.09 23.47 -14.08
C PRO A 53 -2.93 22.77 -13.01
N GLU A 54 -3.91 23.49 -12.48
CA GLU A 54 -4.91 22.89 -11.60
C GLU A 54 -5.66 21.80 -12.38
N ARG A 55 -5.84 20.64 -11.74
CA ARG A 55 -6.73 19.60 -12.23
C ARG A 55 -7.98 19.59 -11.38
N CYS A 56 -9.12 19.35 -11.99
CA CYS A 56 -10.41 19.22 -11.32
C CYS A 56 -11.09 17.91 -11.73
N VAL A 57 -11.87 17.36 -10.81
CA VAL A 57 -12.90 16.35 -11.08
C VAL A 57 -14.22 16.87 -10.54
N SER A 58 -15.29 16.75 -11.31
CA SER A 58 -16.58 17.32 -10.96
C SER A 58 -17.62 16.21 -10.81
N VAL A 59 -18.49 16.33 -9.80
CA VAL A 59 -19.63 15.44 -9.60
C VAL A 59 -20.93 16.23 -9.52
N ASN A 60 -21.98 15.69 -10.14
CA ASN A 60 -23.32 16.23 -10.01
C ASN A 60 -23.90 15.84 -8.64
N PRO A 61 -24.32 16.80 -7.79
CA PRO A 61 -24.83 16.48 -6.46
C PRO A 61 -26.14 15.69 -6.48
N GLY A 62 -27.01 15.90 -7.47
CA GLY A 62 -28.27 15.14 -7.59
C GLY A 62 -28.01 13.66 -7.87
N GLU A 63 -27.11 13.36 -8.80
CA GLU A 63 -26.68 11.98 -9.09
C GLU A 63 -25.92 11.35 -7.92
N ALA A 64 -25.04 12.12 -7.28
CA ALA A 64 -24.24 11.67 -6.14
C ALA A 64 -25.11 11.33 -4.91
N LEU A 65 -26.21 12.04 -4.70
CA LEU A 65 -27.13 11.76 -3.60
C LEU A 65 -28.07 10.59 -3.88
N ALA A 66 -28.33 10.29 -5.15
CA ALA A 66 -29.16 9.18 -5.59
C ALA A 66 -28.49 7.80 -5.37
N GLY A 67 -27.16 7.72 -5.40
CA GLY A 67 -26.43 6.48 -5.15
C GLY A 67 -26.39 6.06 -3.68
N THR A 68 -25.90 4.83 -3.44
CA THR A 68 -25.65 4.30 -2.10
C THR A 68 -24.16 4.31 -1.76
N MET A 69 -23.82 4.26 -0.46
CA MET A 69 -22.42 4.20 -0.05
C MET A 69 -21.76 2.89 -0.50
N GLU A 70 -22.53 1.80 -0.53
CA GLU A 70 -22.12 0.50 -1.02
C GLU A 70 -21.76 0.56 -2.51
N ASP A 71 -22.58 1.21 -3.34
CA ASP A 71 -22.29 1.40 -4.77
C ASP A 71 -21.01 2.20 -4.98
N TYR A 72 -20.80 3.28 -4.21
CA TYR A 72 -19.58 4.08 -4.30
C TYR A 72 -18.35 3.32 -3.82
N ALA A 73 -18.47 2.50 -2.77
CA ALA A 73 -17.38 1.66 -2.29
C ALA A 73 -16.95 0.64 -3.36
N VAL A 74 -17.91 -0.04 -4.01
CA VAL A 74 -17.64 -0.98 -5.11
C VAL A 74 -17.00 -0.27 -6.30
N GLN A 75 -17.54 0.89 -6.70
CA GLN A 75 -17.00 1.67 -7.81
C GLN A 75 -15.59 2.17 -7.53
N TRP A 76 -15.31 2.62 -6.30
CA TRP A 76 -13.98 3.07 -5.89
C TRP A 76 -13.00 1.90 -5.88
N ALA A 77 -13.40 0.77 -5.29
CA ALA A 77 -12.60 -0.44 -5.25
C ALA A 77 -12.25 -0.92 -6.67
N GLN A 78 -13.22 -0.97 -7.58
CA GLN A 78 -13.03 -1.33 -8.98
C GLN A 78 -12.13 -0.34 -9.73
N ALA A 79 -12.31 0.97 -9.53
CA ALA A 79 -11.47 2.01 -10.12
C ALA A 79 -10.02 1.89 -9.66
N ARG A 80 -9.80 1.50 -8.39
CA ARG A 80 -8.47 1.31 -7.84
C ARG A 80 -7.80 0.05 -8.36
N SER A 81 -8.52 -1.08 -8.35
CA SER A 81 -8.11 -2.35 -8.92
C SER A 81 -9.29 -3.31 -9.09
N ARG A 82 -9.38 -3.96 -10.25
CA ARG A 82 -10.35 -5.05 -10.49
C ARG A 82 -10.24 -6.20 -9.49
N HIS A 83 -9.09 -6.38 -8.84
CA HIS A 83 -8.88 -7.45 -7.88
C HIS A 83 -9.68 -7.26 -6.59
N TYR A 84 -10.08 -6.03 -6.24
CA TYR A 84 -10.90 -5.80 -5.04
C TYR A 84 -12.35 -6.24 -5.19
N VAL A 85 -12.86 -6.29 -6.42
CA VAL A 85 -14.23 -6.69 -6.73
C VAL A 85 -14.29 -8.06 -7.42
N SER A 86 -13.16 -8.77 -7.45
CA SER A 86 -13.09 -10.09 -8.06
C SER A 86 -13.88 -11.10 -7.23
N GLY A 87 -14.80 -11.81 -7.88
CA GLY A 87 -15.48 -12.98 -7.32
C GLY A 87 -14.71 -14.29 -7.52
N ALA A 88 -13.43 -14.21 -7.90
CA ALA A 88 -12.59 -15.41 -8.03
C ALA A 88 -12.47 -16.11 -6.67
N PRO A 89 -12.42 -17.45 -6.64
CA PRO A 89 -12.23 -18.19 -5.40
C PRO A 89 -10.89 -17.80 -4.76
N ALA A 90 -10.83 -17.90 -3.43
CA ALA A 90 -9.58 -17.74 -2.72
C ALA A 90 -8.55 -18.76 -3.25
N ASP A 91 -7.30 -18.32 -3.44
CA ASP A 91 -6.24 -19.24 -3.80
C ASP A 91 -5.90 -20.08 -2.56
N GLU A 92 -6.09 -21.39 -2.67
CA GLU A 92 -5.84 -22.31 -1.57
C GLU A 92 -4.35 -22.57 -1.45
N ARG A 93 -3.83 -22.44 -0.23
CA ARG A 93 -2.42 -22.69 0.04
C ARG A 93 -2.09 -24.17 -0.20
N THR A 94 -1.15 -24.44 -1.09
CA THR A 94 -0.67 -25.81 -1.34
C THR A 94 0.17 -26.34 -0.19
N HIS A 95 0.39 -27.65 -0.13
CA HIS A 95 1.23 -28.26 0.91
C HIS A 95 2.66 -27.70 0.88
N GLU A 96 3.21 -27.52 -0.32
CA GLU A 96 4.55 -26.97 -0.50
C GLU A 96 4.61 -25.52 -0.03
N GLN A 97 3.55 -24.72 -0.22
CA GLN A 97 3.48 -23.35 0.28
C GLN A 97 3.36 -23.29 1.80
N VAL A 98 2.64 -24.24 2.43
CA VAL A 98 2.63 -24.39 3.90
C VAL A 98 4.05 -24.65 4.41
N GLN A 99 4.78 -25.59 3.81
CA GLN A 99 6.16 -25.89 4.22
C GLN A 99 7.09 -24.68 4.02
N ALA A 100 6.96 -23.97 2.89
CA ALA A 100 7.73 -22.75 2.63
C ALA A 100 7.44 -21.68 3.69
N TYR A 101 6.16 -21.43 3.99
CA TYR A 101 5.75 -20.50 5.03
C TYR A 101 6.37 -20.89 6.38
N GLU A 102 6.33 -22.18 6.73
CA GLU A 102 6.87 -22.65 8.01
C GLU A 102 8.38 -22.44 8.15
N SER A 103 9.12 -22.44 7.04
CA SER A 103 10.56 -22.19 7.01
C SER A 103 10.96 -20.71 7.17
N LEU A 104 10.02 -19.77 7.07
CA LEU A 104 10.27 -18.35 7.32
C LEU A 104 10.63 -18.09 8.78
N SER A 105 11.48 -17.09 9.02
CA SER A 105 11.73 -16.60 10.38
C SER A 105 10.44 -16.04 10.99
N SER A 106 10.33 -16.01 12.32
CA SER A 106 9.14 -15.44 12.98
C SER A 106 8.89 -13.97 12.60
N GLY A 107 9.94 -13.19 12.34
CA GLY A 107 9.80 -11.81 11.84
C GLY A 107 9.23 -11.76 10.42
N ASP A 108 9.73 -12.63 9.53
CA ASP A 108 9.24 -12.69 8.15
C ASP A 108 7.83 -13.23 8.03
N LYS A 109 7.43 -14.20 8.88
CA LYS A 109 6.04 -14.67 8.97
C LYS A 109 5.09 -13.51 9.26
N ARG A 110 5.43 -12.64 10.22
CA ARG A 110 4.61 -11.47 10.56
C ARG A 110 4.47 -10.48 9.39
N ILE A 111 5.55 -10.27 8.62
CA ILE A 111 5.50 -9.43 7.42
C ILE A 111 4.64 -10.11 6.34
N PHE A 112 4.86 -11.41 6.10
CA PHE A 112 4.08 -12.20 5.15
C PHE A 112 2.58 -12.12 5.47
N ASP A 113 2.20 -12.39 6.72
CA ASP A 113 0.81 -12.36 7.18
C ASP A 113 0.20 -10.97 7.02
N LYS A 114 0.99 -9.92 7.33
CA LYS A 114 0.56 -8.54 7.13
C LYS A 114 0.29 -8.24 5.65
N ILE A 115 1.17 -8.67 4.74
CA ILE A 115 0.97 -8.52 3.30
C ILE A 115 -0.25 -9.31 2.85
N ARG A 116 -0.33 -10.61 3.17
CA ARG A 116 -1.46 -11.50 2.88
C ARG A 116 -2.80 -10.91 3.33
N SER A 117 -2.85 -10.32 4.52
CA SER A 117 -4.08 -9.71 5.07
C SER A 117 -4.59 -8.49 4.26
N GLY A 118 -3.69 -7.80 3.56
CA GLY A 118 -4.04 -6.68 2.67
C GLY A 118 -4.13 -7.07 1.19
N THR A 119 -3.86 -8.33 0.85
CA THR A 119 -3.88 -8.85 -0.52
C THR A 119 -5.23 -9.54 -0.80
N PRO A 120 -5.84 -9.33 -1.97
CA PRO A 120 -7.08 -10.02 -2.33
C PRO A 120 -6.96 -11.56 -2.28
N PRO A 121 -8.03 -12.26 -1.84
CA PRO A 121 -8.00 -13.68 -1.50
C PRO A 121 -7.56 -14.61 -2.64
N HIS A 122 -7.89 -14.27 -3.89
CA HIS A 122 -7.57 -15.04 -5.09
C HIS A 122 -6.15 -14.81 -5.64
N ILE A 123 -5.39 -13.87 -5.06
CA ILE A 123 -3.99 -13.67 -5.42
C ILE A 123 -3.14 -14.67 -4.64
N SER A 124 -2.30 -15.41 -5.37
CA SER A 124 -1.50 -16.50 -4.82
C SER A 124 -0.45 -16.06 -3.82
N ASP A 125 -0.11 -16.97 -2.91
CA ASP A 125 0.97 -16.80 -1.95
C ASP A 125 2.36 -16.70 -2.58
N ASP A 126 2.54 -17.15 -3.83
CA ASP A 126 3.75 -16.90 -4.62
C ASP A 126 3.98 -15.39 -4.86
N VAL A 127 2.89 -14.65 -5.10
CA VAL A 127 2.91 -13.19 -5.24
C VAL A 127 3.23 -12.53 -3.90
N VAL A 128 2.61 -13.02 -2.80
CA VAL A 128 2.81 -12.50 -1.45
C VAL A 128 4.26 -12.70 -1.00
N ALA A 129 4.85 -13.87 -1.29
CA ALA A 129 6.26 -14.15 -1.02
C ALA A 129 7.17 -13.22 -1.84
N THR A 130 6.84 -12.98 -3.11
CA THR A 130 7.59 -12.02 -3.95
C THR A 130 7.52 -10.60 -3.36
N ALA A 131 6.35 -10.18 -2.89
CA ALA A 131 6.16 -8.88 -2.25
C ALA A 131 6.91 -8.76 -0.92
N LEU A 132 6.94 -9.83 -0.10
CA LEU A 132 7.78 -9.91 1.10
C LEU A 132 9.25 -9.71 0.75
N PHE A 133 9.76 -10.45 -0.25
CA PHE A 133 11.15 -10.33 -0.67
C PHE A 133 11.48 -8.92 -1.17
N ALA A 134 10.61 -8.34 -2.00
CA ALA A 134 10.76 -6.97 -2.48
C ALA A 134 10.73 -5.94 -1.33
N ALA A 135 9.84 -6.10 -0.36
CA ALA A 135 9.76 -5.22 0.81
C ALA A 135 11.06 -5.25 1.64
N LYS A 136 11.60 -6.45 1.88
CA LYS A 136 12.87 -6.59 2.60
C LYS A 136 14.05 -5.98 1.85
N LYS A 137 14.11 -6.13 0.53
CA LYS A 137 15.13 -5.47 -0.31
C LYS A 137 15.07 -3.96 -0.22
N ASP A 138 13.88 -3.42 -0.05
CA ASP A 138 13.65 -1.99 0.12
C ASP A 138 13.92 -1.50 1.56
N GLY A 139 14.28 -2.40 2.48
CA GLY A 139 14.63 -2.05 3.86
C GLY A 139 13.47 -2.19 4.87
N MET A 140 12.31 -2.69 4.45
CA MET A 140 11.21 -3.02 5.35
C MET A 140 11.46 -4.36 6.05
N THR A 141 12.28 -4.34 7.10
CA THR A 141 12.78 -5.55 7.79
C THR A 141 11.96 -5.98 9.01
N ASP A 142 11.01 -5.16 9.47
CA ASP A 142 10.07 -5.48 10.56
C ASP A 142 8.64 -5.12 10.16
N VAL A 143 7.65 -5.79 10.75
CA VAL A 143 6.22 -5.53 10.47
C VAL A 143 5.79 -4.09 10.76
N SER A 144 6.41 -3.42 11.74
CA SER A 144 6.15 -2.00 12.06
C SER A 144 6.64 -1.04 10.98
N SER A 145 7.58 -1.47 10.14
CA SER A 145 8.04 -0.68 8.99
C SER A 145 7.04 -0.66 7.85
N ILE A 146 6.00 -1.50 7.88
CA ILE A 146 4.95 -1.57 6.86
C ILE A 146 3.76 -0.72 7.29
N GLY A 147 3.50 0.33 6.52
CA GLY A 147 2.38 1.23 6.75
C GLY A 147 1.07 0.70 6.16
N SER A 148 1.08 0.37 4.87
CA SER A 148 -0.12 -0.11 4.18
C SER A 148 0.17 -1.04 3.01
N ILE A 149 -0.83 -1.85 2.66
CA ILE A 149 -0.80 -2.77 1.51
C ILE A 149 -2.00 -2.46 0.66
N GLN A 150 -1.76 -2.21 -0.63
CA GLN A 150 -2.80 -1.72 -1.53
C GLN A 150 -2.60 -2.30 -2.94
N MET A 151 -3.69 -2.67 -3.60
CA MET A 151 -3.70 -2.91 -5.03
C MET A 151 -3.85 -1.58 -5.76
N MET A 152 -3.12 -1.41 -6.85
CA MET A 152 -3.26 -0.34 -7.82
C MET A 152 -3.18 -0.95 -9.21
N ASP A 153 -4.28 -0.99 -9.94
CA ASP A 153 -4.42 -1.80 -11.16
C ASP A 153 -4.04 -3.27 -10.86
N ASP A 154 -3.11 -3.84 -11.62
CA ASP A 154 -2.57 -5.19 -11.40
C ASP A 154 -1.28 -5.17 -10.53
N ARG A 155 -1.07 -4.13 -9.70
CA ARG A 155 0.13 -4.02 -8.86
C ARG A 155 -0.21 -4.06 -7.38
N LEU A 156 0.40 -5.00 -6.66
CA LEU A 156 0.42 -5.03 -5.20
C LEU A 156 1.54 -4.11 -4.71
N ALA A 157 1.17 -3.02 -4.02
CA ALA A 157 2.11 -2.09 -3.40
C ALA A 157 2.16 -2.33 -1.89
N VAL A 158 3.37 -2.50 -1.37
CA VAL A 158 3.68 -2.49 0.07
C VAL A 158 4.35 -1.15 0.36
N LEU A 159 3.65 -0.28 1.09
CA LEU A 159 4.11 1.05 1.44
C LEU A 159 4.64 1.04 2.87
N GLY A 160 5.82 1.63 3.08
CA GLY A 160 6.38 1.74 4.41
C GLY A 160 5.65 2.76 5.28
N ALA A 161 5.78 2.59 6.60
CA ALA A 161 5.25 3.53 7.59
C ALA A 161 6.01 4.87 7.57
N CYS A 162 7.28 4.83 7.17
CA CYS A 162 8.12 6.00 6.95
C CYS A 162 8.17 6.35 5.45
N ALA A 163 8.23 7.65 5.15
CA ALA A 163 8.32 8.13 3.77
C ALA A 163 9.57 7.58 3.06
N GLY A 164 9.41 7.17 1.80
CA GLY A 164 10.50 6.71 0.94
C GLY A 164 10.55 5.20 0.70
N TYR A 165 9.93 4.40 1.56
CA TYR A 165 9.89 2.95 1.40
C TYR A 165 8.65 2.48 0.63
N ARG A 166 8.88 1.76 -0.47
CA ARG A 166 7.84 1.20 -1.32
C ARG A 166 8.37 0.00 -2.12
N ALA A 167 7.72 -1.14 -1.92
CA ALA A 167 7.85 -2.30 -2.79
C ALA A 167 6.61 -2.45 -3.69
N ILE A 168 6.82 -2.84 -4.95
CA ILE A 168 5.75 -3.03 -5.93
C ILE A 168 5.93 -4.38 -6.60
N THR A 169 4.84 -5.13 -6.68
CA THR A 169 4.81 -6.46 -7.29
C THR A 169 3.67 -6.48 -8.31
N ASP A 170 3.97 -6.74 -9.57
CA ASP A 170 2.97 -6.88 -10.63
C ASP A 170 2.35 -8.28 -10.59
N VAL A 171 1.09 -8.37 -10.16
CA VAL A 171 0.39 -9.65 -9.91
C VAL A 171 -0.06 -10.34 -11.20
N SER A 172 0.04 -9.67 -12.35
CA SER A 172 -0.28 -10.26 -13.65
C SER A 172 0.86 -11.10 -14.22
N GLN A 173 2.07 -10.97 -13.66
CA GLN A 173 3.24 -11.71 -14.10
C GLN A 173 3.29 -13.10 -13.49
N LYS A 174 4.03 -14.00 -14.13
CA LYS A 174 4.36 -15.29 -13.51
C LYS A 174 5.37 -15.06 -12.39
N HIS A 175 5.03 -15.48 -11.18
CA HIS A 175 5.90 -15.40 -10.03
C HIS A 175 6.68 -16.70 -9.81
N PRO A 176 7.89 -16.64 -9.22
CA PRO A 176 8.58 -17.81 -8.74
C PRO A 176 7.75 -18.50 -7.64
N PRO A 177 7.83 -19.84 -7.52
CA PRO A 177 7.19 -20.54 -6.42
C PRO A 177 7.63 -19.99 -5.06
N MET A 178 6.72 -19.96 -4.09
CA MET A 178 6.98 -19.45 -2.74
C MET A 178 8.23 -20.07 -2.08
N GLN A 179 8.53 -21.35 -2.35
CA GLN A 179 9.69 -22.06 -1.82
C GLN A 179 11.00 -21.40 -2.25
N GLU A 180 11.12 -21.07 -3.53
CA GLU A 180 12.30 -20.41 -4.10
C GLU A 180 12.47 -19.01 -3.50
N THR A 181 11.37 -18.25 -3.45
CA THR A 181 11.38 -16.89 -2.90
C THR A 181 11.72 -16.87 -1.40
N THR A 182 11.23 -17.86 -0.66
CA THR A 182 11.57 -18.02 0.77
C THR A 182 13.06 -18.30 0.96
N GLY A 183 13.68 -19.10 0.07
CA GLY A 183 15.13 -19.27 0.04
C GLY A 183 15.88 -17.95 -0.17
N HIS A 184 15.40 -17.09 -1.08
CA HIS A 184 15.98 -15.75 -1.28
C HIS A 184 15.83 -14.83 -0.05
N VAL A 185 14.69 -14.89 0.65
CA VAL A 185 14.47 -14.15 1.90
C VAL A 185 15.44 -14.59 2.99
N GLN A 186 15.63 -15.90 3.16
CA GLN A 186 16.57 -16.45 4.14
C GLN A 186 18.02 -16.09 3.82
N ALA A 187 18.42 -16.11 2.55
CA ALA A 187 19.74 -15.68 2.11
C ALA A 187 19.98 -14.19 2.43
N LEU A 188 18.98 -13.34 2.19
CA LEU A 188 19.05 -11.92 2.53
C LEU A 188 19.19 -11.70 4.05
N ASN A 189 18.46 -12.45 4.86
CA ASN A 189 18.58 -12.38 6.32
C ASN A 189 19.99 -12.74 6.81
N GLN A 190 20.59 -13.79 6.24
CA GLN A 190 21.95 -14.21 6.60
C GLN A 190 22.97 -13.13 6.25
N GLN A 191 22.86 -12.55 5.05
CA GLN A 191 23.72 -11.44 4.64
C GLN A 191 23.62 -10.25 5.60
N GLN A 192 22.39 -9.84 5.95
CA GLN A 192 22.17 -8.73 6.88
C GLN A 192 22.71 -9.02 8.29
N ALA A 193 22.56 -10.26 8.78
CA ALA A 193 23.08 -10.65 10.09
C ALA A 193 24.62 -10.59 10.14
N LEU A 194 25.31 -10.99 9.06
CA LEU A 194 26.77 -10.89 8.94
C LEU A 194 27.21 -9.43 8.95
N THR A 195 26.59 -8.57 8.13
CA THR A 195 26.92 -7.14 8.10
C THR A 195 26.73 -6.48 9.47
N GLN A 196 25.63 -6.76 10.16
CA GLN A 196 25.40 -6.22 11.51
C GLN A 196 26.42 -6.73 12.54
N GLN A 197 26.90 -7.97 12.40
CA GLN A 197 27.95 -8.49 13.28
C GLN A 197 29.28 -7.77 13.05
N GLU A 198 29.67 -7.55 11.79
CA GLU A 198 30.89 -6.83 11.42
C GLU A 198 30.86 -5.36 11.90
N GLU A 199 29.71 -4.70 11.76
CA GLU A 199 29.49 -3.34 12.26
C GLU A 199 29.65 -3.26 13.79
N ARG A 200 29.06 -4.20 14.53
CA ARG A 200 29.21 -4.26 16.00
C ARG A 200 30.65 -4.50 16.42
N LEU A 201 31.37 -5.41 15.76
CA LEU A 201 32.79 -5.67 16.06
C LEU A 201 33.66 -4.44 15.76
N SER A 202 33.35 -3.72 14.68
CA SER A 202 34.05 -2.49 14.31
C SER A 202 33.82 -1.38 15.35
N GLN A 203 32.58 -1.21 15.83
CA GLN A 203 32.25 -0.24 16.88
C GLN A 203 32.92 -0.59 18.23
N GLN A 204 33.00 -1.88 18.58
CA GLN A 204 33.72 -2.30 19.80
C GLN A 204 35.20 -1.97 19.72
N ARG A 205 35.84 -2.23 18.57
CA ARG A 205 37.26 -1.90 18.35
C ARG A 205 37.54 -0.41 18.44
N THR A 206 36.68 0.44 17.87
CA THR A 206 36.87 1.90 17.96
C THR A 206 36.61 2.41 19.37
N SER A 207 35.61 1.87 20.08
CA SER A 207 35.33 2.26 21.47
C SER A 207 36.42 1.85 22.47
N ASP A 208 37.00 0.64 22.36
CA ASP A 208 38.11 0.20 23.23
C ASP A 208 39.39 1.01 22.95
N ALA A 209 39.65 1.34 21.68
CA ALA A 209 40.76 2.22 21.29
C ALA A 209 40.59 3.65 21.82
N SER A 210 39.37 4.19 21.89
CA SER A 210 39.10 5.50 22.49
C SER A 210 39.19 5.52 24.02
N ILE A 211 38.95 4.39 24.70
CA ILE A 211 39.03 4.28 26.16
C ILE A 211 40.48 4.10 26.64
N ARG A 212 41.35 3.43 25.87
CA ARG A 212 42.78 3.23 26.22
C ARG A 212 43.71 4.39 25.87
N GLY A 213 43.20 5.42 25.19
CA GLY A 213 43.95 6.60 24.76
C GLY A 213 43.91 7.79 25.74
N LEU A 214 43.34 7.62 26.93
CA LEU A 214 43.32 8.58 28.05
C LEU A 214 44.21 8.06 29.19
#